data_AF-A0A959UMK9-F1
#
_entry.id   AF-A0A959UMK9-F1
#
_cell.length_a   1.000
_cell.length_b   1.000
_cell.length_c   1.000
_cell.angle_alpha   90.00
_cell.angle_beta   90.00
_cell.angle_gamma   90.00
#
_symmetry.space_group_name_H-M   'P 1'
#
loop_
_entity.id
_entity.type
_entity.pdbx_description
1 polymer ?
#
loop_
_entity_poly.entity_id
_entity_poly.type
_entity_poly.pdbx_seq_one_letter_code
_entity_poly.pdbx_strand_id
1 'polypeptide(L)' 'MIANILLGIIGPWQIVLIVLVVLLLFGGKKIPELMRGLGKGVREFKDGINPDENGKKDTNTDTDRKKD' A
#
# COMPACT_ATOMS: atom_id res chain seq x y z
N MET A 1 21.68 9.66 25.25
CA MET A 1 22.43 10.02 24.03
C MET A 1 22.64 8.84 23.09
N ILE A 2 23.02 7.65 23.57
CA ILE A 2 23.20 6.43 22.75
C ILE A 2 21.87 5.86 22.20
N ALA A 3 20.78 5.92 22.96
CA ALA A 3 19.46 5.42 22.53
C ALA A 3 18.86 6.21 21.35
N ASN A 4 19.12 7.52 21.27
CA ASN A 4 18.70 8.37 20.15
C ASN A 4 19.54 8.12 18.89
N ILE A 5 20.80 7.71 19.05
CA ILE A 5 21.57 7.18 17.93
C ILE A 5 20.88 5.91 17.47
N LEU A 6 20.69 4.88 18.31
CA LEU A 6 20.16 3.58 17.88
C LEU A 6 18.76 3.62 17.24
N LEU A 7 17.84 4.42 17.78
CA LEU A 7 16.50 4.65 17.20
C LEU A 7 16.49 5.68 16.06
N GLY A 8 17.52 6.53 15.97
CA GLY A 8 17.69 7.54 14.92
C GLY A 8 18.56 7.09 13.74
N ILE A 9 19.20 5.91 13.79
CA ILE A 9 19.97 5.35 12.66
C ILE A 9 19.02 4.84 11.56
N ILE A 10 17.81 4.41 11.90
CA ILE A 10 16.75 4.18 10.91
C ILE A 10 15.89 5.44 10.84
N GLY A 11 16.53 6.55 10.49
CA GLY A 11 15.85 7.79 10.19
C GLY A 11 15.03 7.68 8.90
N PRO A 12 14.12 8.63 8.65
CA PRO A 12 13.39 8.71 7.39
C PRO A 12 14.34 8.74 6.19
N TRP A 13 15.57 9.23 6.35
CA TRP A 13 16.55 9.27 5.27
C TRP A 13 17.01 7.90 4.77
N GLN A 14 17.26 6.98 5.70
CA GLN A 14 17.70 5.61 5.38
C GLN A 14 16.57 4.82 4.72
N ILE A 15 15.34 5.01 5.20
CA ILE A 15 14.14 4.41 4.60
C ILE A 15 13.98 4.89 3.16
N VAL A 16 14.15 6.19 2.89
CA VAL A 16 14.09 6.73 1.53
C VAL A 16 15.19 6.15 0.64
N LEU A 17 16.42 5.98 1.14
CA LEU A 17 17.51 5.33 0.41
C LEU A 17 17.19 3.86 0.07
N ILE A 18 16.64 3.10 1.02
CA ILE A 18 16.25 1.70 0.78
C ILE A 18 15.13 1.64 -0.28
N VAL A 19 14.11 2.48 -0.14
CA VAL A 19 13.03 2.57 -1.13
C VAL A 19 13.59 2.92 -2.50
N LEU A 20 14.55 3.85 -2.59
CA LEU A 20 15.17 4.25 -3.85
C LEU A 20 15.94 3.08 -4.50
N VAL A 21 16.72 2.31 -3.74
CA VAL A 21 17.42 1.12 -4.26
C VAL A 21 16.43 0.05 -4.71
N VAL A 22 15.39 -0.24 -3.93
CA VAL A 22 14.33 -1.17 -4.31
C VAL A 22 13.61 -0.69 -5.57
N LEU A 23 13.36 0.62 -5.71
CA LEU A 23 12.75 1.22 -6.89
C LEU A 23 13.62 1.10 -8.13
N LEU A 24 14.95 1.19 -7.99
CA LEU A 24 15.90 0.98 -9.09
C LEU A 24 15.95 -0.48 -9.52
N LEU A 25 15.89 -1.43 -8.58
CA LEU A 25 15.93 -2.86 -8.87
C LEU A 25 14.61 -3.39 -9.47
N PHE A 26 13.48 -2.99 -8.91
CA PHE A 26 12.16 -3.49 -9.33
C PHE A 26 11.44 -2.54 -10.30
N GLY A 27 11.85 -1.28 -10.40
CA GLY A 27 11.17 -0.24 -11.15
C GLY A 27 9.97 0.35 -10.41
N GLY A 28 9.67 1.63 -10.66
CA GLY A 28 8.56 2.34 -10.02
C GLY A 28 7.15 1.80 -10.28
N LYS A 29 6.99 0.96 -11.31
CA LYS A 29 5.71 0.37 -11.70
C LYS A 29 5.39 -0.96 -11.01
N LYS A 30 6.39 -1.74 -10.60
CA LYS A 30 6.16 -3.08 -10.02
C LYS A 30 5.65 -3.04 -8.58
N ILE A 31 6.13 -2.12 -7.76
CA ILE A 31 5.64 -1.93 -6.37
C ILE A 31 4.11 -1.70 -6.32
N PRO A 32 3.53 -0.72 -7.05
CA PRO A 32 2.09 -0.49 -7.02
C PRO A 32 1.28 -1.62 -7.68
N GLU A 33 1.84 -2.31 -8.68
CA GLU A 33 1.19 -3.46 -9.32
C GLU A 33 1.06 -4.64 -8.35
N LEU A 34 2.13 -4.94 -7.60
CA LEU A 34 2.12 -5.96 -6.53
C LEU A 34 1.21 -5.57 -5.38
N MET A 35 1.20 -4.30 -4.96
CA MET A 35 0.29 -3.81 -3.92
C MET A 35 -1.19 -3.91 -4.34
N ARG A 36 -1.51 -3.65 -5.61
CA ARG A 36 -2.88 -3.82 -6.13
C ARG A 36 -3.30 -5.29 -6.15
N GLY A 37 -2.40 -6.20 -6.53
CA GLY A 37 -2.65 -7.64 -6.48
C GLY A 37 -2.84 -8.15 -5.05
N LEU A 38 -1.92 -7.80 -4.15
CA LEU A 38 -1.98 -8.16 -2.73
C LEU A 38 -3.23 -7.58 -2.05
N GLY A 39 -3.57 -6.32 -2.33
CA GLY A 39 -4.74 -5.65 -1.75
C GLY A 39 -6.06 -6.30 -2.15
N LYS A 40 -6.19 -6.77 -3.40
CA LYS A 40 -7.33 -7.57 -3.84
C LYS A 40 -7.39 -8.92 -3.12
N GLY A 41 -6.28 -9.63 -3.04
CA GLY A 41 -6.22 -10.92 -2.33
C GLY A 41 -6.53 -10.79 -0.84
N VAL A 42 -6.06 -9.74 -0.17
CA VAL A 42 -6.38 -9.47 1.24
C VAL A 42 -7.86 -9.09 1.42
N ARG A 43 -8.46 -8.36 0.47
CA ARG A 43 -9.90 -8.04 0.47
C ARG A 43 -10.73 -9.31 0.32
N GLU A 44 -10.46 -10.13 -0.69
CA GLU A 44 -11.15 -11.40 -0.92
C GLU A 44 -10.97 -12.37 0.26
N PHE A 45 -9.77 -12.42 0.85
CA PHE A 45 -9.52 -13.21 2.06
C PHE A 45 -10.35 -12.72 3.24
N LYS A 46 -10.47 -11.41 3.44
CA LYS A 46 -11.28 -10.81 4.50
C LYS A 46 -12.78 -11.07 4.29
N ASP A 47 -13.26 -10.92 3.06
CA ASP A 47 -14.66 -11.12 2.69
C ASP A 47 -15.06 -12.60 2.86
N GLY A 48 -14.14 -13.55 2.61
CA GLY A 48 -14.37 -14.98 2.82
C GLY A 48 -14.37 -15.43 4.29
N ILE A 49 -13.67 -14.73 5.18
CA ILE A 49 -13.62 -15.08 6.61
C ILE A 49 -14.72 -14.39 7.45
N ASN A 50 -15.31 -13.29 6.96
CA ASN A 50 -16.38 -12.55 7.64
C ASN A 50 -17.60 -12.40 6.70
N PRO A 51 -18.37 -13.47 6.46
CA PRO A 51 -19.52 -13.44 5.55
C PRO A 51 -20.68 -12.55 6.03
N ASP A 52 -20.69 -12.13 7.30
CA ASP A 52 -21.79 -11.38 7.93
C ASP A 52 -21.61 -9.85 7.84
N GLU A 53 -20.44 -9.34 7.45
CA GLU A 53 -20.21 -7.90 7.26
C GLU A 53 -20.44 -7.49 5.80
N ASN A 54 -21.71 -7.23 5.48
CA ASN A 54 -22.16 -6.65 4.21
C ASN A 54 -21.28 -5.46 3.76
N GLY A 55 -20.49 -5.70 2.71
CA GLY A 55 -20.64 -4.98 1.45
C GLY A 55 -20.48 -3.46 1.50
N LYS A 56 -19.26 -2.96 1.71
CA LYS A 56 -18.93 -1.63 1.20
C LYS A 56 -17.43 -1.49 0.92
N LYS A 57 -17.10 -1.46 -0.37
CA LYS A 57 -16.26 -0.43 -1.02
C LYS A 57 -15.73 -0.97 -2.35
N ASP A 58 -16.62 -1.02 -3.33
CA ASP A 58 -16.20 -0.76 -4.70
C ASP A 58 -16.09 0.76 -4.85
N THR A 59 -14.97 1.31 -4.38
CA THR A 59 -14.57 2.66 -4.80
C THR A 59 -13.99 2.52 -6.20
N ASN A 60 -14.89 2.35 -7.17
CA ASN A 60 -14.63 2.81 -8.52
C ASN A 60 -14.70 4.34 -8.44
N THR A 61 -13.52 4.96 -8.39
CA THR A 61 -13.35 6.37 -8.70
C THR A 61 -13.64 6.53 -10.19
N ASP A 62 -14.92 6.54 -10.55
CA ASP A 62 -15.37 6.99 -11.85
C ASP A 62 -16.01 8.36 -11.65
N THR A 63 -15.15 9.35 -11.82
CA THR A 63 -15.49 10.76 -11.97
C THR A 63 -16.24 10.92 -13.29
N ASP A 64 -17.49 10.50 -13.41
CA ASP A 64 -18.34 11.00 -14.49
C ASP A 64 -19.83 10.77 -14.23
N ARG A 65 -20.65 11.66 -14.78
CA ARG A 65 -22.12 11.72 -14.67
C ARG A 65 -22.67 12.48 -13.46
N LYS A 66 -22.29 13.76 -13.38
CA LYS A 66 -23.20 14.79 -12.86
C LYS A 66 -23.97 15.39 -14.04
N LYS A 67 -25.30 15.27 -13.95
CA LYS A 67 -26.33 16.23 -14.38
C LYS A 67 -27.01 15.98 -15.74
N ASP A 68 -28.10 15.21 -15.66
CA ASP A 68 -29.38 15.61 -16.24
C ASP A 68 -30.31 15.99 -15.06
#